data_AF-B4KTQ2-F1
#
_entry.id   AF-B4KTQ2-F1
#
_cell.length_a   1.000
_cell.length_b   1.000
_cell.length_c   1.000
_cell.angle_alpha   90.00
_cell.angle_beta   90.00
_cell.angle_gamma   90.00
#
_symmetry.space_group_name_H-M   'P 1'
#
loop_
_entity.id
_entity.type
_entity.pdbx_description
1 polymer ?
#
loop_
_entity_poly.entity_id
_entity_poly.type
_entity_poly.pdbx_seq_one_letter_code
_entity_poly.pdbx_strand_id
1 'polypeptide(L)'
;MQPLKEQLDACLRMLDCSRTTNKGDKNWLNEFCAKFLTFASDLQIYINKQLEHETVEIICLCLTQILICVRQLECTIQTEEASGLRIHASHLQFTDRITVCLNRLRICLLSTANGATQDNATEGVSFVKLLDSLLDLLTDFTSEHVDKSCIDVNLLSKQVKCQVDLLLGQTLSFANVALQQDKRALSALCQRVMRDCSAFQEDCLLANNYSNQKLRALTLEQALYQLEEYLNEALLRLVYTCFLDFQKISVDKIRNLLRNSKTEAIADEFIADFDVNLDRATQIGIYAIAFAPNLKVKTIVRSCLASFEYLDTSLIPSLQSNASDLHSELLEQHFKEEMSRFKQALQEIINSRAFVACYLQILTNALNSIEKQFDKAQLEDLLQMGFSILEHFQLDANRKVVLQPGQEQLQNFVKILRECKAILMCAAQVEPERIIKRFKILRNILRKLHANIVDEQSKPTGFRDKVEQTVELGEERATGSLQGLTASPSRSILYNTQKQRSRANSCKLEEDNVEQMQFDYLKLKPQNCVRRKESLRTTMFKRQNVFVSAKLQTNNESQSGSLEISEILNQLTCLTSSFSMSLQAK
;
A
#
# COMPACT_ATOMS: atom_id res chain seq x y z
N MET A 1 9.33 -31.21 -9.15
CA MET A 1 8.66 -30.85 -7.88
C MET A 1 9.34 -31.48 -6.66
N GLN A 2 9.50 -32.81 -6.61
CA GLN A 2 10.20 -33.49 -5.50
C GLN A 2 11.60 -32.95 -5.15
N PRO A 3 12.50 -32.65 -6.12
CA PRO A 3 13.81 -32.06 -5.79
C PRO A 3 13.72 -30.66 -5.13
N LEU A 4 12.81 -29.79 -5.60
CA LEU A 4 12.58 -28.46 -5.00
C LEU A 4 12.08 -28.57 -3.55
N LYS A 5 11.22 -29.57 -3.28
CA LYS A 5 10.72 -29.84 -1.93
C LYS A 5 11.84 -30.28 -1.00
N GLU A 6 12.70 -31.19 -1.44
CA GLU A 6 13.84 -31.68 -0.66
C GLU A 6 14.85 -30.56 -0.34
N GLN A 7 15.10 -29.67 -1.30
CA GLN A 7 15.94 -28.48 -1.09
C GLN A 7 15.32 -27.52 -0.06
N LEU A 8 14.01 -27.29 -0.12
CA LEU A 8 13.30 -26.44 0.83
C LEU A 8 13.27 -27.05 2.24
N ASP A 9 13.01 -28.36 2.35
CA ASP A 9 13.07 -29.10 3.61
C ASP A 9 14.50 -29.09 4.19
N ALA A 10 15.54 -29.08 3.35
CA ALA A 10 16.91 -28.91 3.81
C ALA A 10 17.15 -27.51 4.39
N CYS A 11 16.62 -26.46 3.76
CA CYS A 11 16.70 -25.08 4.29
C CYS A 11 15.98 -24.96 5.65
N LEU A 12 14.80 -25.58 5.79
CA LEU A 12 14.06 -25.61 7.06
C LEU A 12 14.85 -26.30 8.18
N ARG A 13 15.43 -27.48 7.91
CA ARG A 13 16.23 -28.21 8.91
C ARG A 13 17.43 -27.40 9.42
N MET A 14 18.06 -26.60 8.56
CA MET A 14 19.19 -25.74 8.97
C MET A 14 18.78 -24.67 9.98
N LEU A 15 17.58 -24.10 9.83
CA LEU A 15 17.04 -23.12 10.78
C LEU A 15 16.74 -23.77 12.13
N ASP A 16 16.22 -25.00 12.15
CA ASP A 16 15.96 -25.75 13.38
C ASP A 16 17.27 -26.12 14.12
N CYS A 17 18.31 -26.49 13.38
CA CYS A 17 19.64 -26.75 13.96
C CYS A 17 20.28 -25.47 14.53
N SER A 18 20.18 -24.34 13.82
CA SER A 18 20.69 -23.04 14.28
C SER A 18 20.10 -22.58 15.63
N ARG A 19 18.83 -22.94 15.91
CA ARG A 19 18.15 -22.64 17.18
C ARG A 19 18.71 -23.42 18.38
N THR A 20 19.29 -24.59 18.14
CA THR A 20 19.69 -25.53 19.20
C THR A 20 21.20 -25.54 19.47
N THR A 21 22.01 -25.08 18.52
CA THR A 21 23.46 -24.99 18.69
C THR A 21 23.86 -23.73 19.47
N ASN A 22 24.15 -23.89 20.76
CA ASN A 22 24.71 -22.84 21.63
C ASN A 22 26.11 -22.33 21.20
N LYS A 23 26.76 -23.00 20.24
CA LYS A 23 27.96 -22.53 19.54
C LYS A 23 27.48 -21.85 18.25
N GLY A 24 27.38 -20.52 18.16
CA GLY A 24 28.54 -19.68 17.88
C GLY A 24 29.04 -19.78 16.43
N ASP A 25 28.54 -20.72 15.64
CA ASP A 25 29.03 -20.96 14.28
C ASP A 25 28.43 -19.96 13.29
N LYS A 26 29.11 -18.83 13.10
CA LYS A 26 28.68 -17.75 12.19
C LYS A 26 28.49 -18.21 10.74
N ASN A 27 29.04 -19.38 10.36
CA ASN A 27 28.96 -19.89 8.99
C ASN A 27 27.59 -20.49 8.65
N TRP A 28 26.72 -20.76 9.63
CA TRP A 28 25.41 -21.36 9.34
C TRP A 28 24.58 -20.50 8.38
N LEU A 29 24.67 -19.17 8.48
CA LEU A 29 23.93 -18.25 7.62
C LEU A 29 24.49 -18.28 6.19
N ASN A 30 25.81 -18.41 6.01
CA ASN A 30 26.44 -18.60 4.70
C ASN A 30 25.96 -19.90 4.04
N GLU A 31 25.99 -21.01 4.78
CA GLU A 31 25.52 -22.30 4.28
C GLU A 31 24.03 -22.26 3.93
N PHE A 32 23.21 -21.61 4.76
CA PHE A 32 21.79 -21.41 4.48
C PHE A 32 21.60 -20.63 3.18
N CYS A 33 22.30 -19.50 3.02
CA CYS A 33 22.21 -18.66 1.82
C CYS A 33 22.63 -19.42 0.56
N ALA A 34 23.69 -20.24 0.62
CA ALA A 34 24.14 -21.05 -0.50
C ALA A 34 23.09 -22.10 -0.92
N LYS A 35 22.48 -22.81 0.04
CA LYS A 35 21.40 -23.76 -0.26
C LYS A 35 20.14 -23.08 -0.76
N PHE A 36 19.79 -21.94 -0.15
CA PHE A 36 18.62 -21.18 -0.55
C PHE A 36 18.77 -20.58 -1.96
N LEU A 37 19.98 -20.14 -2.33
CA LEU A 37 20.30 -19.71 -3.69
C LEU A 37 20.09 -20.83 -4.70
N THR A 38 20.61 -22.03 -4.41
CA THR A 38 20.41 -23.20 -5.27
C THR A 38 18.91 -23.48 -5.48
N PHE A 39 18.13 -23.47 -4.38
CA PHE A 39 16.69 -23.60 -4.44
C PHE A 39 16.01 -22.50 -5.27
N ALA A 40 16.38 -21.23 -5.06
CA ALA A 40 15.77 -20.11 -5.75
C ALA A 40 16.04 -20.13 -7.26
N SER A 41 17.26 -20.52 -7.67
CA SER A 41 17.63 -20.70 -9.07
C SER A 41 16.84 -21.83 -9.75
N ASP A 42 16.72 -22.99 -9.10
CA ASP A 42 15.93 -24.11 -9.62
C ASP A 42 14.44 -23.77 -9.67
N LEU A 43 13.94 -23.04 -8.66
CA LEU A 43 12.58 -22.55 -8.62
C LEU A 43 12.29 -21.62 -9.80
N GLN A 44 13.22 -20.71 -10.14
CA GLN A 44 13.06 -19.82 -11.29
C GLN A 44 12.83 -20.57 -12.61
N ILE A 45 13.59 -21.64 -12.84
CA ILE A 45 13.44 -22.49 -14.02
C ILE A 45 12.04 -23.11 -14.06
N TYR A 46 11.50 -23.48 -12.89
CA TYR A 46 10.17 -24.06 -12.74
C TYR A 46 9.04 -23.03 -12.95
N ILE A 47 9.14 -21.82 -12.37
CA ILE A 47 8.12 -20.76 -12.50
C ILE A 47 7.87 -20.41 -13.97
N ASN A 48 8.93 -20.29 -14.76
CA ASN A 48 8.83 -19.89 -16.17
C ASN A 48 8.04 -20.90 -17.04
N LYS A 49 7.73 -22.09 -16.52
CA LYS A 49 7.12 -23.18 -17.30
C LYS A 49 5.66 -23.49 -16.92
N GLN A 50 5.19 -23.34 -15.67
CA GLN A 50 3.94 -24.00 -15.23
C GLN A 50 3.11 -23.35 -14.08
N LEU A 51 3.26 -22.05 -13.73
CA LEU A 51 2.54 -21.48 -12.58
C LEU A 51 1.49 -20.41 -12.93
N GLU A 52 0.38 -20.44 -12.18
CA GLU A 52 -0.65 -19.40 -12.16
C GLU A 52 -0.13 -18.10 -11.54
N HIS A 53 -0.67 -16.96 -12.00
CA HIS A 53 -0.21 -15.62 -11.62
C HIS A 53 -0.25 -15.40 -10.09
N GLU A 54 -1.33 -15.75 -9.41
CA GLU A 54 -1.49 -15.56 -7.96
C GLU A 54 -0.46 -16.36 -7.14
N THR A 55 -0.19 -17.59 -7.56
CA THR A 55 0.83 -18.43 -6.93
C THR A 55 2.22 -17.79 -7.06
N VAL A 56 2.52 -17.18 -8.21
CA VAL A 56 3.81 -16.48 -8.37
C VAL A 56 3.90 -15.23 -7.50
N GLU A 57 2.82 -14.48 -7.30
CA GLU A 57 2.83 -13.33 -6.39
C GLU A 57 3.21 -13.74 -4.96
N ILE A 58 2.62 -14.84 -4.47
CA ILE A 58 2.91 -15.37 -3.13
C ILE A 58 4.36 -15.84 -3.04
N ILE A 59 4.86 -16.52 -4.07
CA ILE A 59 6.26 -16.96 -4.12
C ILE A 59 7.20 -15.75 -4.07
N CYS A 60 7.00 -14.75 -4.94
CA CYS A 60 7.81 -13.54 -4.97
C CYS A 60 7.79 -12.80 -3.62
N LEU A 61 6.63 -12.73 -2.96
CA LEU A 61 6.51 -12.17 -1.61
C LEU A 61 7.38 -12.95 -0.61
N CYS A 62 7.24 -14.27 -0.57
CA CYS A 62 8.00 -15.11 0.38
C CYS A 62 9.51 -15.03 0.14
N LEU A 63 9.96 -15.05 -1.12
CA LEU A 63 11.37 -14.90 -1.46
C LEU A 63 11.90 -13.54 -1.00
N THR A 64 11.20 -12.45 -1.34
CA THR A 64 11.58 -11.09 -0.93
C THR A 64 11.70 -10.97 0.59
N GLN A 65 10.74 -11.56 1.31
CA GLN A 65 10.68 -11.57 2.75
C GLN A 65 11.84 -12.34 3.41
N ILE A 66 12.21 -13.50 2.84
CA ILE A 66 13.39 -14.25 3.28
C ILE A 66 14.65 -13.41 3.11
N LEU A 67 14.83 -12.73 1.97
CA LEU A 67 16.00 -11.87 1.72
C LEU A 67 16.11 -10.72 2.72
N ILE A 68 14.98 -10.07 3.04
CA ILE A 68 14.95 -9.02 4.05
C ILE A 68 15.38 -9.58 5.41
N CYS A 69 14.82 -10.72 5.83
CA CYS A 69 15.17 -11.34 7.10
C CYS A 69 16.64 -11.79 7.17
N VAL A 70 17.19 -12.33 6.08
CA VAL A 70 18.62 -12.70 5.99
C VAL A 70 19.50 -11.46 6.16
N ARG A 71 19.17 -10.36 5.48
CA ARG A 71 19.91 -9.09 5.62
C ARG A 71 19.85 -8.57 7.06
N GLN A 72 18.69 -8.65 7.71
CA GLN A 72 18.56 -8.24 9.12
C GLN A 72 19.32 -9.17 10.08
N LEU A 73 19.40 -10.47 9.79
CA LEU A 73 20.26 -11.40 10.54
C LEU A 73 21.75 -11.08 10.35
N GLU A 74 22.17 -10.75 9.13
CA GLU A 74 23.54 -10.29 8.87
C GLU A 74 23.86 -9.02 9.67
N CYS A 75 22.98 -8.01 9.64
CA CYS A 75 23.13 -6.81 10.47
C CYS A 75 23.18 -7.14 11.97
N THR A 76 22.33 -8.07 12.43
CA THR A 76 22.35 -8.53 13.82
C THR A 76 23.72 -9.10 14.20
N ILE A 77 24.27 -10.02 13.39
CA ILE A 77 25.59 -10.63 13.63
C ILE A 77 26.69 -9.58 13.66
N GLN A 78 26.67 -8.61 12.73
CA GLN A 78 27.65 -7.51 12.70
C GLN A 78 27.57 -6.63 13.96
N THR A 79 26.37 -6.34 14.46
CA THR A 79 26.18 -5.60 15.72
C THR A 79 26.66 -6.40 16.92
N GLU A 80 26.43 -7.72 16.95
CA GLU A 80 26.95 -8.63 17.99
C GLU A 80 28.48 -8.64 18.01
N GLU A 81 29.12 -8.64 16.84
CA GLU A 81 30.58 -8.56 16.72
C GLU A 81 31.15 -7.25 17.23
N ALA A 82 30.51 -6.13 16.90
CA ALA A 82 30.95 -4.80 17.33
C ALA A 82 30.74 -4.58 18.84
N SER A 83 29.65 -5.09 19.40
CA SER A 83 29.28 -4.89 20.81
C SER A 83 29.82 -5.96 21.75
N GLY A 84 30.18 -7.14 21.23
CA GLY A 84 30.51 -8.32 22.02
C GLY A 84 29.32 -8.96 22.75
N LEU A 85 28.08 -8.50 22.47
CA LEU A 85 26.86 -8.97 23.12
C LEU A 85 25.99 -9.73 22.11
N ARG A 86 25.51 -10.91 22.49
CA ARG A 86 24.58 -11.70 21.65
C ARG A 86 23.15 -11.21 21.81
N ILE A 87 22.45 -10.99 20.70
CA ILE A 87 21.10 -10.46 20.61
C ILE A 87 20.13 -11.58 20.20
N HIS A 88 19.89 -12.51 21.14
CA HIS A 88 19.11 -13.72 20.89
C HIS A 88 17.68 -13.43 20.41
N ALA A 89 17.05 -12.36 20.91
CA ALA A 89 15.70 -11.96 20.52
C ALA A 89 15.61 -11.66 19.00
N SER A 90 16.56 -10.90 18.45
CA SER A 90 16.63 -10.61 17.00
C SER A 90 16.82 -11.88 16.17
N HIS A 91 17.72 -12.77 16.60
CA HIS A 91 17.94 -14.06 15.92
C HIS A 91 16.67 -14.90 15.82
N LEU A 92 15.99 -15.09 16.96
CA LEU A 92 14.75 -15.87 17.02
C LEU A 92 13.68 -15.23 16.14
N GLN A 93 13.54 -13.90 16.24
CA GLN A 93 12.59 -13.13 15.47
C GLN A 93 12.76 -13.38 13.95
N PHE A 94 13.91 -13.05 13.38
CA PHE A 94 14.10 -13.18 11.93
C PHE A 94 14.10 -14.65 11.45
N THR A 95 14.62 -15.60 12.23
CA THR A 95 14.58 -17.02 11.85
C THR A 95 13.17 -17.62 11.90
N ASP A 96 12.31 -17.20 12.83
CA ASP A 96 10.89 -17.56 12.85
C ASP A 96 10.19 -17.09 11.57
N ARG A 97 10.47 -15.86 11.15
CA ARG A 97 9.86 -15.29 9.94
C ARG A 97 10.32 -16.01 8.67
N ILE A 98 11.61 -16.31 8.54
CA ILE A 98 12.12 -17.14 7.42
C ILE A 98 11.42 -18.50 7.41
N THR A 99 11.24 -19.12 8.57
CA THR A 99 10.55 -20.43 8.71
C THR A 99 9.11 -20.36 8.23
N VAL A 100 8.37 -19.30 8.57
CA VAL A 100 7.00 -19.08 8.07
C VAL A 100 6.98 -18.94 6.55
N CYS A 101 7.88 -18.14 5.96
CA CYS A 101 7.98 -17.95 4.52
C CYS A 101 8.33 -19.25 3.78
N LEU A 102 9.28 -20.04 4.28
CA LEU A 102 9.63 -21.34 3.71
C LEU A 102 8.46 -22.33 3.78
N ASN A 103 7.73 -22.38 4.90
CA ASN A 103 6.53 -23.22 5.00
C ASN A 103 5.43 -22.78 4.02
N ARG A 104 5.23 -21.47 3.84
CA ARG A 104 4.27 -20.94 2.87
C ARG A 104 4.66 -21.30 1.43
N LEU A 105 5.95 -21.17 1.08
CA LEU A 105 6.48 -21.64 -0.21
C LEU A 105 6.24 -23.14 -0.41
N ARG A 106 6.45 -23.95 0.63
CA ARG A 106 6.17 -25.39 0.58
C ARG A 106 4.72 -25.67 0.24
N ILE A 107 3.77 -24.96 0.86
CA ILE A 107 2.34 -25.11 0.58
C ILE A 107 2.03 -24.73 -0.87
N CYS A 108 2.51 -23.58 -1.35
CA CYS A 108 2.29 -23.12 -2.73
C CYS A 108 2.77 -24.13 -3.79
N LEU A 109 3.93 -24.76 -3.53
CA LEU A 109 4.51 -25.78 -4.40
C LEU A 109 3.80 -27.14 -4.32
N LEU A 110 3.05 -27.41 -3.25
CA LEU A 110 2.30 -28.67 -3.08
C LEU A 110 0.85 -28.55 -3.57
N SER A 111 0.20 -27.40 -3.39
CA SER A 111 -1.19 -27.17 -3.84
C SER A 111 -1.34 -27.26 -5.36
N THR A 112 -0.31 -26.85 -6.11
CA THR A 112 -0.28 -26.94 -7.58
C THR A 112 -0.20 -28.38 -8.10
N ALA A 113 0.14 -29.37 -7.24
CA ALA A 113 0.21 -30.78 -7.64
C ALA A 113 -1.12 -31.53 -7.50
N ASN A 114 -2.07 -31.02 -6.71
CA ASN A 114 -3.26 -31.78 -6.28
C ASN A 114 -4.61 -31.17 -6.73
N GLY A 115 -4.62 -30.09 -7.53
CA GLY A 115 -5.86 -29.52 -8.08
C GLY A 115 -6.89 -29.05 -7.05
N ALA A 116 -6.51 -28.93 -5.77
CA ALA A 116 -7.39 -28.46 -4.73
C ALA A 116 -7.51 -26.93 -4.84
N THR A 117 -8.70 -26.45 -5.21
CA THR A 117 -9.11 -25.07 -5.00
C THR A 117 -8.84 -24.73 -3.55
N GLN A 118 -7.85 -23.87 -3.31
CA GLN A 118 -7.65 -23.34 -1.97
C GLN A 118 -8.92 -22.60 -1.59
N ASP A 119 -9.50 -22.97 -0.44
CA ASP A 119 -10.18 -22.04 0.43
C ASP A 119 -9.16 -20.94 0.76
N ASN A 120 -9.01 -20.00 -0.17
CA ASN A 120 -8.25 -18.79 0.00
C ASN A 120 -9.03 -17.98 1.03
N ALA A 121 -8.74 -18.24 2.29
CA ALA A 121 -9.08 -17.39 3.40
C ALA A 121 -8.57 -15.97 3.07
N THR A 122 -9.46 -15.15 2.49
CA THR A 122 -9.44 -13.70 2.54
C THR A 122 -8.13 -13.01 2.12
N GLU A 123 -7.45 -13.44 1.06
CA GLU A 123 -6.72 -12.47 0.23
C GLU A 123 -7.75 -11.76 -0.66
N GLY A 124 -8.39 -10.75 -0.05
CA GLY A 124 -9.60 -10.12 -0.57
C GLY A 124 -9.45 -9.52 -1.96
N VAL A 125 -10.49 -9.67 -2.78
CA VAL A 125 -10.67 -8.95 -4.05
C VAL A 125 -10.47 -7.44 -3.79
N SER A 126 -9.63 -6.78 -4.58
CA SER A 126 -9.36 -5.35 -4.39
C SER A 126 -10.62 -4.51 -4.62
N PHE A 127 -10.68 -3.34 -3.98
CA PHE A 127 -11.76 -2.36 -4.15
C PHE A 127 -12.05 -2.10 -5.64
N VAL A 128 -11.00 -1.88 -6.43
CA VAL A 128 -11.09 -1.63 -7.88
C VAL A 128 -11.76 -2.80 -8.61
N LYS A 129 -11.31 -4.03 -8.37
CA LYS A 129 -11.89 -5.22 -9.01
C LYS A 129 -13.34 -5.44 -8.60
N LEU A 130 -13.69 -5.14 -7.34
CA LEU A 130 -15.07 -5.20 -6.86
C LEU A 130 -15.94 -4.14 -7.54
N LEU A 131 -15.45 -2.91 -7.65
CA LEU A 131 -16.16 -1.83 -8.29
C LEU A 131 -16.36 -2.10 -9.79
N ASP A 132 -15.31 -2.51 -10.51
CA ASP A 132 -15.40 -2.84 -11.93
C ASP A 132 -16.40 -3.98 -12.16
N SER A 133 -16.31 -5.07 -11.38
CA SER A 133 -17.26 -6.18 -11.45
C SER A 133 -18.70 -5.73 -11.15
N LEU A 134 -18.88 -4.83 -10.20
CA LEU A 134 -20.20 -4.32 -9.82
C LEU A 134 -20.80 -3.45 -10.92
N LEU A 135 -19.99 -2.59 -11.54
CA LEU A 135 -20.40 -1.77 -12.67
C LEU A 135 -20.73 -2.63 -13.90
N ASP A 136 -19.95 -3.68 -14.15
CA ASP A 136 -20.25 -4.65 -15.21
C ASP A 136 -21.61 -5.33 -14.98
N LEU A 137 -21.92 -5.78 -13.76
CA LEU A 137 -23.24 -6.33 -13.42
C LEU A 137 -24.38 -5.32 -13.62
N LEU A 138 -24.14 -4.03 -13.35
CA LEU A 138 -25.14 -2.99 -13.57
C LEU A 138 -25.36 -2.69 -15.06
N THR A 139 -24.38 -2.99 -15.93
CA THR A 139 -24.52 -2.75 -17.38
C THR A 139 -25.63 -3.56 -18.03
N ASP A 140 -25.98 -4.72 -17.46
CA ASP A 140 -27.09 -5.56 -17.90
C ASP A 140 -28.45 -4.86 -17.74
N PHE A 141 -28.55 -3.88 -16.83
CA PHE A 141 -29.75 -3.07 -16.63
C PHE A 141 -29.72 -1.73 -17.37
N THR A 142 -28.54 -1.19 -17.64
CA THR A 142 -28.40 0.15 -18.25
C THR A 142 -28.33 0.12 -19.77
N SER A 143 -27.93 -1.01 -20.36
CA SER A 143 -27.81 -1.17 -21.81
C SER A 143 -29.16 -1.35 -22.54
N GLU A 144 -29.18 -0.99 -23.83
CA GLU A 144 -30.41 -0.95 -24.64
C GLU A 144 -30.70 -2.26 -25.39
N HIS A 145 -29.77 -3.22 -25.40
CA HIS A 145 -29.77 -4.38 -26.29
C HIS A 145 -29.78 -5.76 -25.60
N VAL A 146 -30.07 -5.81 -24.29
CA VAL A 146 -30.08 -7.10 -23.56
C VAL A 146 -31.33 -7.89 -23.91
N ASP A 147 -31.15 -9.15 -24.28
CA ASP A 147 -32.23 -10.08 -24.58
C ASP A 147 -32.92 -10.49 -23.27
N LYS A 148 -34.12 -9.96 -23.06
CA LYS A 148 -34.77 -9.77 -21.75
C LYS A 148 -35.42 -11.04 -21.19
N SER A 149 -35.31 -12.16 -21.90
CA SER A 149 -35.99 -13.42 -21.59
C SER A 149 -35.14 -14.40 -20.75
N CYS A 150 -33.85 -14.10 -20.54
CA CYS A 150 -32.88 -15.05 -20.00
C CYS A 150 -32.21 -14.61 -18.68
N ILE A 151 -32.51 -13.43 -18.14
CA ILE A 151 -31.84 -12.90 -16.93
C ILE A 151 -32.74 -13.06 -15.71
N ASP A 152 -32.28 -13.83 -14.73
CA ASP A 152 -32.85 -13.82 -13.39
C ASP A 152 -32.44 -12.51 -12.68
N VAL A 153 -33.29 -11.49 -12.86
CA VAL A 153 -33.14 -10.15 -12.26
C VAL A 153 -33.03 -10.21 -10.74
N ASN A 154 -33.69 -11.18 -10.09
CA ASN A 154 -33.64 -11.32 -8.64
C ASN A 154 -32.27 -11.83 -8.19
N LEU A 155 -31.75 -12.86 -8.87
CA LEU A 155 -30.40 -13.37 -8.62
C LEU A 155 -29.33 -12.28 -8.82
N LEU A 156 -29.40 -11.55 -9.94
CA LEU A 156 -28.46 -10.47 -10.25
C LEU A 156 -28.53 -9.35 -9.20
N SER A 157 -29.74 -8.98 -8.75
CA SER A 157 -29.92 -7.97 -7.70
C SER A 157 -29.32 -8.39 -6.35
N LYS A 158 -29.33 -9.69 -6.02
CA LYS A 158 -28.68 -10.22 -4.82
C LYS A 158 -27.16 -10.19 -4.95
N GLN A 159 -26.62 -10.54 -6.13
CA GLN A 159 -25.19 -10.47 -6.40
C GLN A 159 -24.66 -9.03 -6.29
N VAL A 160 -25.36 -8.06 -6.88
CA VAL A 160 -25.08 -6.62 -6.75
C VAL A 160 -25.02 -6.22 -5.28
N LYS A 161 -25.99 -6.62 -4.47
CA LYS A 161 -26.02 -6.30 -3.03
C LYS A 161 -24.84 -6.89 -2.27
N CYS A 162 -24.52 -8.17 -2.49
CA CYS A 162 -23.37 -8.81 -1.85
C CYS A 162 -22.06 -8.09 -2.18
N GLN A 163 -21.86 -7.70 -3.44
CA GLN A 163 -20.67 -6.94 -3.85
C GLN A 163 -20.65 -5.53 -3.26
N VAL A 164 -21.79 -4.83 -3.22
CA VAL A 164 -21.92 -3.54 -2.54
C VAL A 164 -21.54 -3.67 -1.07
N ASP A 165 -22.04 -4.68 -0.35
CA ASP A 165 -21.73 -4.85 1.07
C ASP A 165 -20.24 -5.09 1.32
N LEU A 166 -19.56 -5.85 0.44
CA LEU A 166 -18.12 -6.06 0.51
C LEU A 166 -17.33 -4.77 0.22
N LEU A 167 -17.72 -4.03 -0.83
CA LEU A 167 -17.11 -2.75 -1.22
C LEU A 167 -17.24 -1.71 -0.10
N LEU A 168 -18.42 -1.64 0.53
CA LEU A 168 -18.67 -0.77 1.68
C LEU A 168 -17.87 -1.20 2.91
N GLY A 169 -17.71 -2.51 3.14
CA GLY A 169 -16.84 -3.03 4.19
C GLY A 169 -15.39 -2.54 4.06
N GLN A 170 -14.83 -2.60 2.84
CA GLN A 170 -13.49 -2.09 2.55
C GLN A 170 -13.40 -0.56 2.71
N THR A 171 -14.42 0.16 2.26
CA THR A 171 -14.45 1.63 2.36
C THR A 171 -14.56 2.10 3.81
N LEU A 172 -15.39 1.44 4.63
CA LEU A 172 -15.55 1.76 6.04
C LEU A 172 -14.32 1.38 6.86
N SER A 173 -13.62 0.30 6.50
CA SER A 173 -12.31 -0.05 7.08
C SER A 173 -11.31 1.10 6.87
N PHE A 174 -11.24 1.65 5.65
CA PHE A 174 -10.43 2.84 5.36
C PHE A 174 -10.91 4.07 6.15
N ALA A 175 -12.21 4.33 6.16
CA ALA A 175 -12.79 5.49 6.84
C ALA A 175 -12.48 5.52 8.35
N ASN A 176 -12.28 4.37 8.98
CA ASN A 176 -11.94 4.29 10.40
C ASN A 176 -10.56 4.86 10.75
N VAL A 177 -9.62 4.83 9.80
CA VAL A 177 -8.25 5.34 9.99
C VAL A 177 -8.02 6.67 9.25
N ALA A 178 -8.94 7.05 8.36
CA ALA A 178 -8.90 8.29 7.60
C ALA A 178 -8.96 9.54 8.49
N LEU A 179 -8.70 10.71 7.90
CA LEU A 179 -8.87 11.99 8.58
C LEU A 179 -10.33 12.18 9.01
N GLN A 180 -10.56 12.89 10.13
CA GLN A 180 -11.91 13.02 10.71
C GLN A 180 -12.95 13.60 9.74
N GLN A 181 -12.55 14.56 8.90
CA GLN A 181 -13.42 15.13 7.88
C GLN A 181 -13.80 14.08 6.81
N ASP A 182 -12.82 13.29 6.36
CA ASP A 182 -12.99 12.28 5.33
C ASP A 182 -13.80 11.09 5.86
N LYS A 183 -13.60 10.68 7.11
CA LYS A 183 -14.40 9.65 7.79
C LYS A 183 -15.90 9.96 7.74
N ARG A 184 -16.27 11.20 8.07
CA ARG A 184 -17.68 11.64 8.09
C ARG A 184 -18.28 11.63 6.69
N ALA A 185 -17.57 12.17 5.71
CA ALA A 185 -18.02 12.22 4.33
C ALA A 185 -18.13 10.82 3.70
N LEU A 186 -17.13 9.96 3.86
CA LEU A 186 -17.15 8.57 3.39
C LEU A 186 -18.29 7.76 4.03
N SER A 187 -18.52 7.94 5.33
CA SER A 187 -19.65 7.27 6.01
C SER A 187 -21.00 7.69 5.41
N ALA A 188 -21.17 8.98 5.09
CA ALA A 188 -22.38 9.50 4.46
C ALA A 188 -22.55 8.98 3.02
N LEU A 189 -21.46 8.90 2.24
CA LEU A 189 -21.48 8.32 0.89
C LEU A 189 -21.80 6.82 0.93
N CYS A 190 -21.23 6.07 1.89
CA CYS A 190 -21.57 4.67 2.12
C CYS A 190 -23.07 4.50 2.42
N GLN A 191 -23.64 5.35 3.28
CA GLN A 191 -25.09 5.35 3.57
C GLN A 191 -25.94 5.66 2.34
N ARG A 192 -25.46 6.52 1.44
CA ARG A 192 -26.14 6.79 0.18
C ARG A 192 -26.13 5.54 -0.73
N VAL A 193 -24.95 4.94 -0.95
CA VAL A 193 -24.82 3.72 -1.76
C VAL A 193 -25.70 2.59 -1.21
N MET A 194 -25.75 2.40 0.12
CA MET A 194 -26.65 1.42 0.74
C MET A 194 -28.12 1.68 0.42
N ARG A 195 -28.58 2.94 0.53
CA ARG A 195 -29.98 3.31 0.23
C ARG A 195 -30.32 3.12 -1.24
N ASP A 196 -29.43 3.55 -2.14
CA ASP A 196 -29.64 3.43 -3.58
C ASP A 196 -29.62 1.96 -4.02
N CYS A 197 -28.79 1.12 -3.38
CA CYS A 197 -28.76 -0.33 -3.59
C CYS A 197 -30.04 -1.01 -3.10
N SER A 198 -30.52 -0.68 -1.89
CA SER A 198 -31.80 -1.22 -1.38
C SER A 198 -32.97 -0.84 -2.29
N ALA A 199 -33.05 0.41 -2.73
CA ALA A 199 -34.08 0.87 -3.66
C ALA A 199 -34.02 0.14 -5.01
N PHE A 200 -32.80 -0.13 -5.51
CA PHE A 200 -32.60 -0.94 -6.70
C PHE A 200 -33.12 -2.38 -6.52
N GLN A 201 -32.83 -3.02 -5.37
CA GLN A 201 -33.33 -4.37 -5.07
C GLN A 201 -34.86 -4.41 -4.96
N GLU A 202 -35.48 -3.44 -4.30
CA GLU A 202 -36.94 -3.33 -4.20
C GLU A 202 -37.59 -3.27 -5.59
N ASP A 203 -37.07 -2.45 -6.50
CA ASP A 203 -37.58 -2.34 -7.88
C ASP A 203 -37.30 -3.60 -8.73
N CYS A 204 -36.26 -4.38 -8.41
CA CYS A 204 -36.01 -5.68 -9.02
C CYS A 204 -37.03 -6.74 -8.58
N LEU A 205 -37.43 -6.74 -7.30
CA LEU A 205 -38.41 -7.68 -6.75
C LEU A 205 -39.83 -7.46 -7.30
N LEU A 206 -40.18 -6.21 -7.61
CA LEU A 206 -41.50 -5.85 -8.15
C LEU A 206 -41.70 -6.25 -9.63
N ALA A 207 -40.64 -6.68 -10.32
CA ALA A 207 -40.58 -7.30 -11.66
C ALA A 207 -41.31 -6.63 -12.84
N ASN A 208 -41.96 -5.46 -12.65
CA ASN A 208 -42.95 -4.95 -13.60
C ASN A 208 -42.58 -3.62 -14.27
N ASN A 209 -41.40 -3.04 -14.01
CA ASN A 209 -41.00 -1.79 -14.67
C ASN A 209 -39.49 -1.68 -14.89
N TYR A 210 -39.03 -2.16 -16.06
CA TYR A 210 -37.63 -2.06 -16.49
C TYR A 210 -37.12 -0.61 -16.55
N SER A 211 -37.99 0.36 -16.89
CA SER A 211 -37.57 1.77 -16.93
C SER A 211 -37.18 2.29 -15.54
N ASN A 212 -37.88 1.84 -14.49
CA ASN A 212 -37.52 2.14 -13.11
C ASN A 212 -36.23 1.41 -12.70
N GLN A 213 -36.10 0.13 -13.04
CA GLN A 213 -34.88 -0.65 -12.75
C GLN A 213 -33.64 -0.02 -13.39
N LYS A 214 -33.73 0.40 -14.66
CA LYS A 214 -32.67 1.13 -15.36
C LYS A 214 -32.34 2.44 -14.66
N LEU A 215 -33.34 3.22 -14.26
CA LEU A 215 -33.12 4.48 -13.54
C LEU A 215 -32.43 4.25 -12.17
N ARG A 216 -32.84 3.21 -11.44
CA ARG A 216 -32.19 2.83 -10.16
C ARG A 216 -30.76 2.35 -10.36
N ALA A 217 -30.50 1.54 -11.38
CA ALA A 217 -29.16 1.09 -11.72
C ALA A 217 -28.24 2.28 -12.04
N LEU A 218 -28.71 3.25 -12.85
CA LEU A 218 -27.96 4.48 -13.14
C LEU A 218 -27.72 5.34 -11.88
N THR A 219 -28.71 5.40 -10.98
CA THR A 219 -28.58 6.13 -9.71
C THR A 219 -27.52 5.49 -8.80
N LEU A 220 -27.54 4.15 -8.70
CA LEU A 220 -26.56 3.39 -7.94
C LEU A 220 -25.15 3.52 -8.55
N GLU A 221 -25.03 3.40 -9.87
CA GLU A 221 -23.78 3.62 -10.61
C GLU A 221 -23.20 5.02 -10.31
N GLN A 222 -24.02 6.07 -10.35
CA GLN A 222 -23.57 7.42 -10.02
C GLN A 222 -23.10 7.53 -8.56
N ALA A 223 -23.80 6.90 -7.61
CA ALA A 223 -23.40 6.90 -6.20
C ALA A 223 -22.07 6.17 -5.98
N LEU A 224 -21.82 5.09 -6.73
CA LEU A 224 -20.57 4.34 -6.70
C LEU A 224 -19.39 5.16 -7.25
N TYR A 225 -19.56 5.85 -8.38
CA TYR A 225 -18.51 6.74 -8.90
C TYR A 225 -18.17 7.88 -7.93
N GLN A 226 -19.19 8.47 -7.29
CA GLN A 226 -18.96 9.51 -6.28
C GLN A 226 -18.21 8.98 -5.05
N LEU A 227 -18.50 7.74 -4.65
CA LEU A 227 -17.77 7.08 -3.57
C LEU A 227 -16.31 6.84 -3.95
N GLU A 228 -16.06 6.31 -5.15
CA GLU A 228 -14.70 6.08 -5.68
C GLU A 228 -13.91 7.38 -5.76
N GLU A 229 -14.49 8.43 -6.36
CA GLU A 229 -13.83 9.73 -6.55
C GLU A 229 -13.40 10.31 -5.19
N TYR A 230 -14.32 10.35 -4.22
CA TYR A 230 -14.03 10.89 -2.90
C TYR A 230 -13.02 10.02 -2.13
N LEU A 231 -13.11 8.70 -2.25
CA LEU A 231 -12.17 7.76 -1.63
C LEU A 231 -10.74 7.97 -2.14
N ASN A 232 -10.58 8.12 -3.46
CA ASN A 232 -9.28 8.38 -4.08
C ASN A 232 -8.67 9.71 -3.60
N GLU A 233 -9.47 10.77 -3.48
CA GLU A 233 -8.98 12.03 -2.92
C GLU A 233 -8.62 11.91 -1.43
N ALA A 234 -9.46 11.25 -0.63
CA ALA A 234 -9.21 11.03 0.79
C ALA A 234 -7.94 10.20 1.01
N LEU A 235 -7.69 9.21 0.16
CA LEU A 235 -6.47 8.40 0.16
C LEU A 235 -5.22 9.26 -0.09
N LEU A 236 -5.24 10.16 -1.08
CA LEU A 236 -4.11 11.06 -1.35
C LEU A 236 -3.86 12.05 -0.20
N ARG A 237 -4.93 12.59 0.42
CA ARG A 237 -4.79 13.41 1.64
C ARG A 237 -4.17 12.61 2.77
N LEU A 238 -4.60 11.36 2.96
CA LEU A 238 -4.07 10.46 3.98
C LEU A 238 -2.59 10.15 3.75
N VAL A 239 -2.15 9.97 2.50
CA VAL A 239 -0.73 9.77 2.15
C VAL A 239 0.15 10.92 2.66
N TYR A 240 -0.25 12.17 2.41
CA TYR A 240 0.49 13.34 2.91
C TYR A 240 0.55 13.36 4.43
N THR A 241 -0.60 13.18 5.09
CA THR A 241 -0.68 13.21 6.55
C THR A 241 0.11 12.06 7.19
N CYS A 242 0.00 10.84 6.66
CA CYS A 242 0.64 9.67 7.21
C CYS A 242 2.17 9.81 7.25
N PHE A 243 2.77 10.27 6.15
CA PHE A 243 4.23 10.49 6.12
C PHE A 243 4.69 11.68 6.94
N LEU A 244 3.87 12.72 7.06
CA LEU A 244 4.15 13.83 7.96
C LEU A 244 4.11 13.37 9.43
N ASP A 245 3.12 12.56 9.79
CA ASP A 245 2.94 12.06 11.15
C ASP A 245 4.10 11.15 11.56
N PHE A 246 4.66 10.31 10.68
CA PHE A 246 5.85 9.51 11.01
C PHE A 246 7.11 10.35 11.26
N GLN A 247 7.19 11.59 10.74
CA GLN A 247 8.28 12.52 11.09
C GLN A 247 8.05 13.15 12.47
N LYS A 248 6.78 13.38 12.83
CA LYS A 248 6.39 13.98 14.10
C LYS A 248 6.41 12.97 15.26
N ILE A 249 5.95 11.76 15.03
CA ILE A 249 5.82 10.66 15.98
C ILE A 249 6.75 9.54 15.50
N SER A 250 8.05 9.76 15.68
CA SER A 250 9.07 8.78 15.30
C SER A 250 9.32 7.79 16.42
N VAL A 251 9.76 6.59 16.04
CA VAL A 251 10.22 5.54 16.98
C VAL A 251 11.30 6.09 17.92
N ASP A 252 12.23 6.89 17.42
CA ASP A 252 13.25 7.57 18.21
C ASP A 252 12.66 8.51 19.29
N LYS A 253 11.62 9.27 18.95
CA LYS A 253 10.94 10.13 19.94
C LYS A 253 10.25 9.31 21.02
N ILE A 254 9.56 8.22 20.64
CA ILE A 254 8.95 7.27 21.59
C ILE A 254 10.02 6.69 22.51
N ARG A 255 11.16 6.25 21.96
CA ARG A 255 12.29 5.75 22.75
C ARG A 255 12.78 6.77 23.77
N ASN A 256 12.99 8.02 23.33
CA ASN A 256 13.48 9.08 24.21
C ASN A 256 12.49 9.43 25.33
N LEU A 257 11.18 9.36 25.06
CA LEU A 257 10.15 9.53 26.09
C LEU A 257 10.12 8.36 27.08
N LEU A 258 10.26 7.12 26.61
CA LEU A 258 10.28 5.92 27.48
C LEU A 258 11.54 5.86 28.36
N ARG A 259 12.67 6.40 27.90
CA ARG A 259 13.89 6.55 28.72
C ARG A 259 13.70 7.54 29.89
N ASN A 260 12.75 8.47 29.77
CA ASN A 260 12.46 9.47 30.77
C ASN A 260 11.25 9.03 31.63
N SER A 261 11.50 8.52 32.82
CA SER A 261 10.46 7.94 33.71
C SER A 261 9.32 8.90 34.14
N LYS A 262 9.43 10.20 33.86
CA LYS A 262 8.40 11.21 34.17
C LYS A 262 7.38 11.40 33.04
N THR A 263 7.58 10.78 31.88
CA THR A 263 6.79 11.01 30.67
C THR A 263 5.99 9.79 30.21
N GLU A 264 5.67 8.85 31.11
CA GLU A 264 4.97 7.60 30.78
C GLU A 264 3.61 7.84 30.09
N ALA A 265 2.75 8.70 30.65
CA ALA A 265 1.46 9.03 30.03
C ALA A 265 1.59 9.69 28.65
N ILE A 266 2.64 10.49 28.43
CA ILE A 266 2.93 11.13 27.14
C ILE A 266 3.46 10.08 26.16
N ALA A 267 4.27 9.12 26.63
CA ALA A 267 4.73 8.01 25.81
C ALA A 267 3.56 7.13 25.33
N ASP A 268 2.58 6.86 26.20
CA ASP A 268 1.37 6.09 25.85
C ASP A 268 0.54 6.79 24.76
N GLU A 269 0.39 8.11 24.83
CA GLU A 269 -0.28 8.90 23.77
C GLU A 269 0.47 8.80 22.43
N PHE A 270 1.80 8.96 22.45
CA PHE A 270 2.62 8.83 21.25
C PHE A 270 2.61 7.40 20.67
N ILE A 271 2.53 6.37 21.51
CA ILE A 271 2.37 4.98 21.07
C ILE A 271 1.02 4.80 20.40
N ALA A 272 -0.08 5.28 21.00
CA ALA A 272 -1.41 5.20 20.40
C ALA A 272 -1.48 5.93 19.05
N ASP A 273 -0.87 7.11 18.94
CA ASP A 273 -0.80 7.85 17.68
C ASP A 273 0.08 7.14 16.63
N PHE A 274 1.16 6.50 17.05
CA PHE A 274 2.01 5.69 16.18
C PHE A 274 1.25 4.48 15.62
N ASP A 275 0.53 3.75 16.46
CA ASP A 275 -0.26 2.58 16.06
C ASP A 275 -1.34 2.99 15.04
N VAL A 276 -2.07 4.07 15.32
CA VAL A 276 -3.05 4.64 14.37
C VAL A 276 -2.38 5.01 13.04
N ASN A 277 -1.16 5.56 13.07
CA ASN A 277 -0.47 5.91 11.84
C ASN A 277 0.09 4.70 11.08
N LEU A 278 0.44 3.62 11.78
CA LEU A 278 0.80 2.33 11.18
C LEU A 278 -0.41 1.67 10.51
N ASP A 279 -1.59 1.76 11.13
CA ASP A 279 -2.85 1.33 10.52
C ASP A 279 -3.17 2.12 9.25
N ARG A 280 -2.94 3.44 9.25
CA ARG A 280 -3.06 4.29 8.04
C ARG A 280 -2.11 3.84 6.94
N ALA A 281 -0.84 3.60 7.25
CA ALA A 281 0.14 3.10 6.29
C ALA A 281 -0.30 1.75 5.70
N THR A 282 -0.85 0.87 6.54
CA THR A 282 -1.38 -0.43 6.12
C THR A 282 -2.55 -0.28 5.16
N GLN A 283 -3.54 0.57 5.48
CA GLN A 283 -4.67 0.84 4.59
C GLN A 283 -4.22 1.49 3.27
N ILE A 284 -3.28 2.44 3.31
CA ILE A 284 -2.68 3.02 2.09
C ILE A 284 -2.08 1.93 1.21
N GLY A 285 -1.31 1.01 1.80
CA GLY A 285 -0.68 -0.08 1.07
C GLY A 285 -1.68 -1.06 0.45
N ILE A 286 -2.77 -1.40 1.18
CA ILE A 286 -3.83 -2.27 0.66
C ILE A 286 -4.44 -1.70 -0.63
N TYR A 287 -4.75 -0.41 -0.66
CA TYR A 287 -5.22 0.25 -1.87
C TYR A 287 -4.13 0.31 -2.94
N ALA A 288 -2.90 0.69 -2.57
CA ALA A 288 -1.79 0.83 -3.51
C ALA A 288 -1.46 -0.46 -4.28
N ILE A 289 -1.63 -1.64 -3.67
CA ILE A 289 -1.42 -2.93 -4.33
C ILE A 289 -2.28 -3.09 -5.59
N ALA A 290 -3.50 -2.53 -5.58
CA ALA A 290 -4.42 -2.60 -6.73
C ALA A 290 -3.96 -1.70 -7.90
N PHE A 291 -3.18 -0.66 -7.62
CA PHE A 291 -2.70 0.33 -8.58
C PHE A 291 -1.23 0.11 -8.99
N ALA A 292 -0.60 -0.96 -8.48
CA ALA A 292 0.80 -1.21 -8.76
C ALA A 292 1.04 -1.42 -10.27
N PRO A 293 1.97 -0.67 -10.90
CA PRO A 293 2.15 -0.69 -12.36
C PRO A 293 2.76 -2.01 -12.87
N ASN A 294 3.34 -2.80 -11.97
CA ASN A 294 3.90 -4.10 -12.28
C ASN A 294 4.06 -4.97 -11.03
N LEU A 295 4.33 -6.26 -11.25
CA LEU A 295 4.53 -7.24 -10.18
C LEU A 295 5.64 -6.84 -9.21
N LYS A 296 6.76 -6.25 -9.67
CA LYS A 296 7.87 -5.86 -8.80
C LYS A 296 7.41 -4.84 -7.76
N VAL A 297 6.79 -3.75 -8.20
CA VAL A 297 6.28 -2.70 -7.30
C VAL A 297 5.20 -3.27 -6.38
N LYS A 298 4.30 -4.12 -6.91
CA LYS A 298 3.28 -4.82 -6.12
C LYS A 298 3.90 -5.67 -5.01
N THR A 299 4.92 -6.47 -5.33
CA THR A 299 5.64 -7.31 -4.36
C THR A 299 6.35 -6.47 -3.31
N ILE A 300 6.96 -5.34 -3.67
CA ILE A 300 7.59 -4.43 -2.71
C ILE A 300 6.56 -3.92 -1.71
N VAL A 301 5.42 -3.40 -2.18
CA VAL A 301 4.37 -2.90 -1.27
C VAL A 301 3.85 -4.02 -0.35
N ARG A 302 3.51 -5.20 -0.89
CA ARG A 302 3.09 -6.35 -0.09
C ARG A 302 4.14 -6.78 0.93
N SER A 303 5.41 -6.72 0.54
CA SER A 303 6.55 -7.02 1.41
C SER A 303 6.63 -6.03 2.57
N CYS A 304 6.52 -4.73 2.32
CA CYS A 304 6.51 -3.73 3.38
C CYS A 304 5.33 -3.92 4.34
N LEU A 305 4.13 -4.26 3.84
CA LEU A 305 2.96 -4.53 4.69
C LEU A 305 3.18 -5.75 5.59
N ALA A 306 3.72 -6.83 5.06
CA ALA A 306 4.10 -7.99 5.87
C ALA A 306 5.13 -7.61 6.95
N SER A 307 6.04 -6.66 6.65
CA SER A 307 7.01 -6.13 7.61
C SER A 307 6.38 -5.27 8.68
N PHE A 308 5.41 -4.43 8.35
CA PHE A 308 4.66 -3.65 9.31
C PHE A 308 3.87 -4.53 10.26
N GLU A 309 3.09 -5.49 9.75
CA GLU A 309 2.32 -6.44 10.58
C GLU A 309 3.23 -7.17 11.59
N TYR A 310 4.42 -7.55 11.15
CA TYR A 310 5.37 -8.22 12.00
C TYR A 310 6.02 -7.30 13.04
N LEU A 311 6.43 -6.11 12.62
CA LEU A 311 7.05 -5.10 13.48
C LEU A 311 6.08 -4.56 14.51
N ASP A 312 4.79 -4.44 14.17
CA ASP A 312 3.71 -4.04 15.08
C ASP A 312 3.73 -4.88 16.38
N THR A 313 3.92 -6.19 16.24
CA THR A 313 3.94 -7.10 17.39
C THR A 313 5.22 -7.10 18.23
N SER A 314 6.28 -6.41 17.80
CA SER A 314 7.62 -6.55 18.39
C SER A 314 8.34 -5.23 18.70
N LEU A 315 8.14 -4.19 17.90
CA LEU A 315 8.86 -2.93 18.01
C LEU A 315 8.53 -2.19 19.31
N ILE A 316 7.25 -1.84 19.54
CA ILE A 316 6.83 -1.14 20.75
C ILE A 316 7.11 -1.96 22.02
N PRO A 317 6.78 -3.28 22.06
CA PRO A 317 7.15 -4.13 23.20
C PRO A 317 8.66 -4.12 23.52
N SER A 318 9.52 -4.13 22.49
CA SER A 318 10.98 -4.07 22.71
C SER A 318 11.39 -2.77 23.40
N LEU A 319 10.82 -1.64 22.98
CA LEU A 319 11.10 -0.32 23.56
C LEU A 319 10.61 -0.22 25.01
N GLN A 320 9.43 -0.76 25.31
CA GLN A 320 8.87 -0.77 26.67
C GLN A 320 9.68 -1.67 27.62
N SER A 321 10.23 -2.78 27.11
CA SER A 321 11.04 -3.70 27.93
C SER A 321 12.41 -3.12 28.28
N ASN A 322 13.11 -2.56 27.29
CA ASN A 322 14.37 -1.86 27.46
C ASN A 322 14.66 -1.00 26.22
N ALA A 323 14.31 0.28 26.30
CA ALA A 323 14.52 1.28 25.26
C ALA A 323 16.00 1.53 24.88
N SER A 324 16.95 0.92 25.59
CA SER A 324 18.38 1.02 25.33
C SER A 324 19.02 -0.30 24.88
N ASP A 325 18.21 -1.33 24.63
CA ASP A 325 18.71 -2.61 24.13
C ASP A 325 18.96 -2.56 22.62
N LEU A 326 20.04 -3.20 22.19
CA LEU A 326 20.47 -3.33 20.78
C LEU A 326 19.38 -3.97 19.92
N HIS A 327 18.56 -4.86 20.49
CA HIS A 327 17.40 -5.43 19.83
C HIS A 327 16.43 -4.36 19.34
N SER A 328 16.07 -3.40 20.20
CA SER A 328 15.13 -2.33 19.87
C SER A 328 15.69 -1.34 18.83
N GLU A 329 17.02 -1.17 18.79
CA GLU A 329 17.70 -0.35 17.79
C GLU A 329 17.69 -1.02 16.41
N LEU A 330 17.95 -2.33 16.36
CA LEU A 330 17.84 -3.12 15.13
C LEU A 330 16.40 -3.11 14.56
N LEU A 331 15.39 -3.24 15.42
CA LEU A 331 13.99 -3.20 14.99
C LEU A 331 13.58 -1.82 14.48
N GLU A 332 14.04 -0.73 15.11
CA GLU A 332 13.81 0.61 14.58
C GLU A 332 14.49 0.80 13.22
N GLN A 333 15.74 0.35 13.06
CA GLN A 333 16.44 0.45 11.79
C GLN A 333 15.65 -0.30 10.70
N HIS A 334 15.22 -1.53 10.97
CA HIS A 334 14.39 -2.30 10.06
C HIS A 334 13.09 -1.56 9.70
N PHE A 335 12.41 -0.96 10.69
CA PHE A 335 11.22 -0.15 10.44
C PHE A 335 11.50 1.04 9.53
N LYS A 336 12.59 1.80 9.77
CA LYS A 336 12.98 2.95 8.95
C LYS A 336 13.29 2.54 7.50
N GLU A 337 14.00 1.43 7.32
CA GLU A 337 14.29 0.88 6.00
C GLU A 337 13.01 0.48 5.25
N GLU A 338 12.11 -0.25 5.90
CA GLU A 338 10.85 -0.69 5.29
C GLU A 338 9.91 0.49 5.00
N MET A 339 9.82 1.48 5.89
CA MET A 339 9.05 2.70 5.67
C MET A 339 9.60 3.52 4.49
N SER A 340 10.93 3.59 4.35
CA SER A 340 11.56 4.25 3.21
C SER A 340 11.26 3.54 1.89
N ARG A 341 11.36 2.21 1.86
CA ARG A 341 11.01 1.39 0.68
C ARG A 341 9.52 1.53 0.33
N PHE A 342 8.65 1.50 1.33
CA PHE A 342 7.21 1.70 1.17
C PHE A 342 6.90 3.06 0.55
N LYS A 343 7.49 4.14 1.09
CA LYS A 343 7.36 5.49 0.53
C LYS A 343 7.82 5.54 -0.92
N GLN A 344 8.99 5.00 -1.24
CA GLN A 344 9.51 5.00 -2.60
C GLN A 344 8.59 4.24 -3.58
N ALA A 345 8.12 3.05 -3.20
CA ALA A 345 7.20 2.27 -4.00
C ALA A 345 5.88 3.02 -4.24
N LEU A 346 5.35 3.70 -3.22
CA LEU A 346 4.16 4.54 -3.38
C LEU A 346 4.38 5.71 -4.35
N GLN A 347 5.56 6.34 -4.33
CA GLN A 347 5.88 7.41 -5.29
C GLN A 347 5.88 6.90 -6.75
N GLU A 348 6.18 5.62 -7.00
CA GLU A 348 6.09 5.01 -8.34
C GLU A 348 4.64 4.66 -8.75
N ILE A 349 3.73 4.50 -7.78
CA ILE A 349 2.32 4.13 -8.03
C ILE A 349 1.46 5.37 -8.23
N ILE A 350 1.69 6.42 -7.45
CA ILE A 350 0.81 7.58 -7.39
C ILE A 350 0.89 8.38 -8.70
N ASN A 351 -0.27 8.71 -9.27
CA ASN A 351 -0.36 9.62 -10.41
C ASN A 351 0.18 11.02 -10.06
N SER A 352 1.20 11.48 -10.78
CA SER A 352 1.89 12.74 -10.47
C SER A 352 0.98 13.97 -10.55
N ARG A 353 0.04 14.01 -11.50
CA ARG A 353 -0.88 15.14 -11.68
C ARG A 353 -1.84 15.22 -10.49
N ALA A 354 -2.43 14.09 -10.10
CA ALA A 354 -3.28 13.97 -8.93
C ALA A 354 -2.58 14.35 -7.63
N PHE A 355 -1.34 13.88 -7.44
CA PHE A 355 -0.55 14.16 -6.25
C PHE A 355 -0.28 15.65 -6.08
N VAL A 356 0.07 16.32 -7.17
CA VAL A 356 0.29 17.77 -7.22
C VAL A 356 -1.02 18.55 -7.04
N ALA A 357 -2.12 18.10 -7.64
CA ALA A 357 -3.44 18.71 -7.49
C ALA A 357 -3.91 18.66 -6.03
N CYS A 358 -3.77 17.51 -5.37
CA CYS A 358 -4.10 17.33 -3.97
C CYS A 358 -3.29 18.28 -3.07
N TYR A 359 -1.97 18.37 -3.27
CA TYR A 359 -1.15 19.32 -2.52
C TYR A 359 -1.55 20.78 -2.78
N LEU A 360 -1.88 21.13 -4.03
CA LEU A 360 -2.36 22.46 -4.37
C LEU A 360 -3.65 22.82 -3.64
N GLN A 361 -4.58 21.87 -3.49
CA GLN A 361 -5.82 22.04 -2.74
C GLN A 361 -5.54 22.22 -1.24
N ILE A 362 -4.72 21.34 -0.64
CA ILE A 362 -4.31 21.43 0.77
C ILE A 362 -3.67 22.79 1.06
N LEU A 363 -2.71 23.19 0.24
CA LEU A 363 -1.99 24.46 0.35
C LEU A 363 -2.94 25.66 0.21
N THR A 364 -3.89 25.61 -0.73
CA THR A 364 -4.86 26.69 -0.94
C THR A 364 -5.78 26.85 0.27
N ASN A 365 -6.32 25.75 0.78
CA ASN A 365 -7.24 25.77 1.92
C ASN A 365 -6.54 26.24 3.19
N ALA A 366 -5.33 25.74 3.46
CA ALA A 366 -4.57 26.13 4.62
C ALA A 366 -4.15 27.61 4.57
N LEU A 367 -3.75 28.14 3.42
CA LEU A 367 -3.42 29.57 3.29
C LEU A 367 -4.62 30.48 3.56
N ASN A 368 -5.83 30.09 3.13
CA ASN A 368 -7.04 30.86 3.42
C ASN A 368 -7.32 30.93 4.95
N SER A 369 -6.95 29.90 5.70
CA SER A 369 -7.06 29.88 7.16
C SER A 369 -5.93 30.68 7.83
N ILE A 370 -4.68 30.50 7.38
CA ILE A 370 -3.49 31.17 7.93
C ILE A 370 -3.53 32.69 7.71
N GLU A 371 -4.15 33.15 6.61
CA GLU A 371 -4.39 34.57 6.37
C GLU A 371 -5.28 35.22 7.45
N LYS A 372 -6.18 34.44 8.07
CA LYS A 372 -7.04 34.93 9.15
C LYS A 372 -6.33 34.86 10.51
N GLN A 373 -5.56 33.80 10.72
CA GLN A 373 -4.82 33.56 11.95
C GLN A 373 -3.48 32.91 11.60
N PHE A 374 -2.39 33.65 11.80
CA PHE A 374 -1.06 33.13 11.50
C PHE A 374 -0.72 31.91 12.35
N ASP A 375 -0.43 30.79 11.69
CA ASP A 375 0.01 29.55 12.31
C ASP A 375 1.32 29.08 11.66
N LYS A 376 2.41 29.18 12.44
CA LYS A 376 3.74 28.76 12.00
C LYS A 376 3.83 27.24 11.84
N ALA A 377 3.24 26.47 12.76
CA ALA A 377 3.33 25.02 12.73
C ALA A 377 2.61 24.45 11.50
N GLN A 378 1.45 25.01 11.17
CA GLN A 378 0.74 24.64 9.95
C GLN A 378 1.55 24.96 8.67
N LEU A 379 2.28 26.09 8.63
CA LEU A 379 3.18 26.40 7.51
C LEU A 379 4.38 25.45 7.43
N GLU A 380 4.93 25.00 8.56
CA GLU A 380 5.98 23.98 8.62
C GLU A 380 5.46 22.63 8.07
N ASP A 381 4.23 22.24 8.40
CA ASP A 381 3.59 21.04 7.86
C ASP A 381 3.42 21.11 6.34
N LEU A 382 2.90 22.23 5.84
CA LEU A 382 2.75 22.46 4.39
C LEU A 382 4.09 22.41 3.66
N LEU A 383 5.16 22.89 4.30
CA LEU A 383 6.50 22.84 3.75
C LEU A 383 7.00 21.39 3.63
N GLN A 384 6.79 20.56 4.66
CA GLN A 384 7.17 19.13 4.62
C GLN A 384 6.37 18.35 3.57
N MET A 385 5.08 18.62 3.45
CA MET A 385 4.27 18.08 2.34
C MET A 385 4.83 18.50 0.97
N GLY A 386 5.28 19.76 0.84
CA GLY A 386 5.93 20.25 -0.38
C GLY A 386 7.24 19.54 -0.70
N PHE A 387 8.03 19.13 0.30
CA PHE A 387 9.22 18.30 0.06
C PHE A 387 8.86 16.90 -0.46
N SER A 388 7.68 16.37 -0.15
CA SER A 388 7.22 15.09 -0.71
C SER A 388 6.96 15.19 -2.21
N ILE A 389 6.54 16.35 -2.73
CA ILE A 389 6.48 16.60 -4.19
C ILE A 389 7.88 16.56 -4.80
N LEU A 390 8.88 17.14 -4.14
CA LEU A 390 10.25 17.10 -4.62
C LEU A 390 10.77 15.67 -4.69
N GLU A 391 10.56 14.87 -3.65
CA GLU A 391 10.92 13.46 -3.63
C GLU A 391 10.22 12.67 -4.74
N HIS A 392 8.93 12.92 -4.98
CA HIS A 392 8.17 12.27 -6.06
C HIS A 392 8.85 12.45 -7.43
N PHE A 393 9.31 13.66 -7.75
CA PHE A 393 9.95 13.98 -9.03
C PHE A 393 11.47 13.71 -9.06
N GLN A 394 12.07 13.17 -7.98
CA GLN A 394 13.42 12.61 -8.04
C GLN A 394 13.45 11.27 -8.78
N LEU A 395 12.30 10.58 -8.86
CA LEU A 395 12.18 9.36 -9.64
C LEU A 395 12.11 9.68 -11.14
N ASP A 396 12.96 9.03 -11.92
CA ASP A 396 13.04 9.24 -13.37
C ASP A 396 11.72 8.92 -14.08
N ALA A 397 10.94 7.98 -13.57
CA ALA A 397 9.60 7.66 -14.10
C ALA A 397 8.68 8.89 -14.05
N ASN A 398 8.60 9.53 -12.88
CA ASN A 398 7.73 10.68 -12.63
C ASN A 398 8.24 11.96 -13.29
N ARG A 399 9.56 12.10 -13.45
CA ARG A 399 10.12 13.27 -14.13
C ARG A 399 9.75 13.33 -15.62
N LYS A 400 9.54 12.17 -16.26
CA LYS A 400 9.18 12.06 -17.69
C LYS A 400 7.78 12.60 -18.01
N VAL A 401 6.88 12.65 -17.05
CA VAL A 401 5.50 13.15 -17.26
C VAL A 401 5.41 14.67 -17.25
N VAL A 402 6.50 15.36 -16.91
CA VAL A 402 6.57 16.83 -16.90
C VAL A 402 7.04 17.31 -18.28
N LEU A 403 6.14 17.96 -19.04
CA LEU A 403 6.44 18.55 -20.35
C LEU A 403 7.50 19.65 -20.24
N GLN A 404 8.11 20.04 -21.36
CA GLN A 404 8.71 21.38 -21.49
C GLN A 404 7.55 22.35 -21.76
N PRO A 405 7.29 23.43 -20.98
CA PRO A 405 8.10 24.21 -20.01
C PRO A 405 7.98 23.81 -18.51
N GLY A 406 7.29 22.72 -18.19
CA GLY A 406 7.11 22.22 -16.82
C GLY A 406 8.41 21.90 -16.07
N GLN A 407 9.50 21.52 -16.77
CA GLN A 407 10.80 21.27 -16.12
C GLN A 407 11.37 22.55 -15.48
N GLU A 408 11.20 23.71 -16.12
CA GLU A 408 11.56 25.00 -15.54
C GLU A 408 10.68 25.32 -14.32
N GLN A 409 9.38 25.03 -14.42
CA GLN A 409 8.45 25.21 -13.28
C GLN A 409 8.80 24.31 -12.10
N LEU A 410 9.28 23.08 -12.35
CA LEU A 410 9.76 22.19 -11.29
C LEU A 410 11.01 22.76 -10.61
N GLN A 411 11.96 23.32 -11.37
CA GLN A 411 13.12 24.00 -10.77
C GLN A 411 12.71 25.24 -9.97
N ASN A 412 11.76 26.03 -10.48
CA ASN A 412 11.22 27.18 -9.78
C ASN A 412 10.49 26.77 -8.51
N PHE A 413 9.76 25.65 -8.54
CA PHE A 413 9.11 25.05 -7.37
C PHE A 413 10.15 24.70 -6.29
N VAL A 414 11.25 24.06 -6.66
CA VAL A 414 12.34 23.73 -5.71
C VAL A 414 12.95 24.99 -5.10
N LYS A 415 13.20 26.03 -5.91
CA LYS A 415 13.74 27.31 -5.42
C LYS A 415 12.81 27.96 -4.40
N ILE A 416 11.54 28.15 -4.74
CA ILE A 416 10.58 28.80 -3.84
C ILE A 416 10.31 27.96 -2.58
N LEU A 417 10.32 26.63 -2.68
CA LEU A 417 10.17 25.75 -1.52
C LEU A 417 11.33 25.94 -0.52
N ARG A 418 12.57 26.09 -1.02
CA ARG A 418 13.74 26.42 -0.20
C ARG A 418 13.66 27.83 0.39
N GLU A 419 13.14 28.81 -0.35
CA GLU A 419 12.86 30.15 0.19
C GLU A 419 11.82 30.12 1.32
N CYS A 420 10.74 29.36 1.16
CA CYS A 420 9.73 29.12 2.20
C CYS A 420 10.36 28.51 3.46
N LYS A 421 11.27 27.55 3.30
CA LYS A 421 12.04 27.00 4.42
C LYS A 421 12.90 28.07 5.11
N ALA A 422 13.67 28.83 4.34
CA ALA A 422 14.57 29.85 4.88
C ALA A 422 13.80 30.95 5.63
N ILE A 423 12.70 31.45 5.06
CA ILE A 423 11.92 32.51 5.70
C ILE A 423 11.21 32.02 6.97
N LEU A 424 10.79 30.75 7.03
CA LEU A 424 10.23 30.15 8.25
C LEU A 424 11.28 29.97 9.35
N MET A 425 12.52 29.62 8.99
CA MET A 425 13.63 29.56 9.97
C MET A 425 13.91 30.94 10.59
N CYS A 426 13.66 32.02 9.86
CA CYS A 426 13.79 33.40 10.33
C CYS A 426 12.46 34.01 10.81
N ALA A 427 11.41 33.21 11.06
CA ALA A 427 10.06 33.74 11.33
C ALA A 427 9.98 34.71 12.52
N ALA A 428 10.87 34.58 13.51
CA ALA A 428 10.94 35.52 14.64
C ALA A 428 11.40 36.94 14.26
N GLN A 429 12.02 37.10 13.09
CA GLN A 429 12.61 38.35 12.58
C GLN A 429 11.87 38.87 11.35
N VAL A 430 10.76 38.23 10.96
CA VAL A 430 10.06 38.50 9.69
C VAL A 430 8.58 38.64 9.95
N GLU A 431 7.97 39.67 9.37
CA GLU A 431 6.53 39.89 9.47
C GLU A 431 5.73 38.71 8.88
N PRO A 432 4.66 38.25 9.56
CA PRO A 432 3.78 37.17 9.09
C PRO A 432 3.32 37.32 7.64
N GLU A 433 2.98 38.53 7.23
CA GLU A 433 2.50 38.85 5.87
C GLU A 433 3.54 38.51 4.80
N ARG A 434 4.83 38.73 5.09
CA ARG A 434 5.93 38.42 4.18
C ARG A 434 6.15 36.92 4.07
N ILE A 435 5.96 36.18 5.15
CA ILE A 435 6.01 34.71 5.16
C ILE A 435 4.86 34.16 4.31
N ILE A 436 3.62 34.60 4.57
CA ILE A 436 2.42 34.20 3.82
C ILE A 436 2.59 34.50 2.33
N LYS A 437 3.14 35.68 1.98
CA LYS A 437 3.41 36.06 0.58
C LYS A 437 4.31 35.05 -0.13
N ARG A 438 5.32 34.47 0.52
CA ARG A 438 6.18 33.43 -0.08
C ARG A 438 5.41 32.15 -0.35
N PHE A 439 4.54 31.73 0.56
CA PHE A 439 3.68 30.57 0.33
C PHE A 439 2.61 30.82 -0.76
N LYS A 440 2.10 32.05 -0.90
CA LYS A 440 1.25 32.43 -2.05
C LYS A 440 1.98 32.30 -3.38
N ILE A 441 3.28 32.64 -3.42
CA ILE A 441 4.14 32.45 -4.60
C ILE A 441 4.34 30.96 -4.87
N LEU A 442 4.64 30.15 -3.84
CA LEU A 442 4.73 28.69 -3.93
C LEU A 442 3.46 28.09 -4.56
N ARG A 443 2.27 28.49 -4.07
CA ARG A 443 0.98 28.06 -4.62
C ARG A 443 0.83 28.41 -6.10
N ASN A 444 1.25 29.61 -6.52
CA ASN A 444 1.15 30.03 -7.91
C ASN A 444 2.11 29.26 -8.83
N ILE A 445 3.33 29.00 -8.38
CA ILE A 445 4.30 28.18 -9.12
C ILE A 445 3.80 26.74 -9.22
N LEU A 446 3.27 26.18 -8.13
CA LEU A 446 2.69 24.84 -8.10
C LEU A 446 1.50 24.72 -9.08
N ARG A 447 0.63 25.74 -9.17
CA ARG A 447 -0.47 25.77 -10.14
C ARG A 447 0.04 25.73 -11.59
N LYS A 448 1.13 26.45 -11.88
CA LYS A 448 1.79 26.40 -13.20
C LYS A 448 2.43 25.03 -13.47
N LEU A 449 3.08 24.44 -12.46
CA LEU A 449 3.64 23.10 -12.57
C LEU A 449 2.54 22.07 -12.89
N HIS A 450 1.43 22.09 -12.13
CA HIS A 450 0.28 21.21 -12.34
C HIS A 450 -0.26 21.25 -13.78
N ALA A 451 -0.38 22.45 -14.37
CA ALA A 451 -0.84 22.62 -15.74
C ALA A 451 0.08 21.98 -16.80
N ASN A 452 1.37 21.77 -16.47
CA ASN A 452 2.38 21.23 -17.37
C ASN A 452 2.70 19.74 -17.12
N ILE A 453 1.97 19.07 -16.23
CA ILE A 453 2.07 17.63 -16.03
C ILE A 453 1.08 16.96 -16.99
N VAL A 454 1.61 16.08 -17.85
CA VAL A 454 0.79 15.26 -18.74
C VAL A 454 -0.10 14.38 -17.89
N ASP A 455 -1.38 14.35 -18.22
CA ASP A 455 -2.22 13.25 -17.77
C ASP A 455 -1.76 12.01 -18.55
N GLU A 456 -1.08 11.06 -17.90
CA GLU A 456 -0.53 9.84 -18.53
C GLU A 456 -1.58 9.07 -19.37
N GLN A 457 -2.87 9.36 -19.15
CA GLN A 457 -4.02 8.83 -19.87
C GLN A 457 -4.25 9.43 -21.28
N SER A 458 -3.41 10.38 -21.73
CA SER A 458 -3.52 11.10 -23.02
C SER A 458 -2.58 10.61 -24.13
N LYS A 459 -2.07 9.37 -24.08
CA LYS A 459 -1.40 8.78 -25.25
C LYS A 459 -2.44 8.13 -26.19
N PRO A 460 -2.63 8.66 -27.42
CA PRO A 460 -3.22 7.86 -28.47
C PRO A 460 -2.24 6.74 -28.83
N THR A 461 -2.77 5.53 -28.90
CA THR A 461 -2.10 4.42 -29.57
C THR A 461 -2.00 4.79 -31.05
N GLY A 462 -0.78 4.94 -31.57
CA GLY A 462 -0.56 5.18 -33.00
C GLY A 462 0.70 5.96 -33.30
N PHE A 463 1.84 5.28 -33.27
CA PHE A 463 2.93 5.65 -34.17
C PHE A 463 2.42 5.46 -35.61
N ARG A 464 2.29 6.55 -36.37
CA ARG A 464 2.42 6.52 -37.83
C ARG A 464 2.89 7.89 -38.32
N ASP A 465 3.92 7.84 -39.16
CA ASP A 465 4.67 8.96 -39.68
C ASP A 465 3.83 10.01 -40.45
N LYS A 466 4.27 11.26 -40.27
CA LYS A 466 4.24 12.45 -41.14
C LYS A 466 3.30 12.45 -42.36
N VAL A 467 2.45 13.49 -42.44
CA VAL A 467 2.42 14.41 -43.60
C VAL A 467 2.08 15.82 -43.09
N GLU A 468 2.89 16.79 -43.53
CA GLU A 468 2.73 18.23 -43.36
C GLU A 468 1.47 18.75 -44.07
N GLN A 469 0.76 19.72 -43.47
CA GLN A 469 0.25 20.87 -44.22
C GLN A 469 -0.16 22.03 -43.30
N THR A 470 0.06 23.21 -43.85
CA THR A 470 0.25 24.53 -43.27
C THR A 470 -1.02 25.40 -43.29
N VAL A 471 -1.15 26.26 -42.26
CA VAL A 471 -1.59 27.69 -42.30
C VAL A 471 -3.10 27.99 -42.48
N GLU A 472 -3.74 28.66 -41.50
CA GLU A 472 -4.13 30.10 -41.55
C GLU A 472 -4.82 30.60 -40.27
N LEU A 473 -4.58 31.90 -40.00
CA LEU A 473 -5.08 32.73 -38.89
C LEU A 473 -6.56 33.12 -39.05
N GLY A 474 -7.23 33.44 -37.93
CA GLY A 474 -8.48 34.21 -37.93
C GLY A 474 -8.85 34.74 -36.53
N GLU A 475 -9.11 36.04 -36.47
CA GLU A 475 -9.19 36.91 -35.28
C GLU A 475 -10.49 36.83 -34.44
N GLU A 476 -10.37 37.45 -33.26
CA GLU A 476 -11.30 37.80 -32.19
C GLU A 476 -12.79 38.05 -32.50
N ARG A 477 -13.67 37.70 -31.54
CA ARG A 477 -14.68 38.63 -31.00
C ARG A 477 -15.24 38.20 -29.64
N ALA A 478 -15.22 39.14 -28.70
CA ALA A 478 -15.84 39.05 -27.39
C ALA A 478 -17.32 39.47 -27.44
N THR A 479 -18.18 38.68 -26.80
CA THR A 479 -19.47 39.13 -26.25
C THR A 479 -19.78 38.30 -25.01
N GLY A 480 -19.95 38.97 -23.87
CA GLY A 480 -20.27 38.32 -22.60
C GLY A 480 -21.73 37.90 -22.49
N SER A 481 -21.98 36.83 -21.74
CA SER A 481 -23.21 36.63 -20.97
C SER A 481 -22.97 35.61 -19.85
N LEU A 482 -23.65 35.84 -18.73
CA LEU A 482 -23.57 35.15 -17.44
C LEU A 482 -24.20 33.75 -17.45
N GLN A 483 -23.77 32.93 -16.47
CA GLN A 483 -24.46 31.80 -15.82
C GLN A 483 -24.55 30.43 -16.52
N GLY A 484 -24.13 29.41 -15.78
CA GLY A 484 -24.54 28.01 -16.01
C GLY A 484 -23.50 26.99 -15.60
N LEU A 485 -23.58 26.52 -14.35
CA LEU A 485 -22.87 25.35 -13.84
C LEU A 485 -23.00 24.18 -14.83
N THR A 486 -21.95 23.88 -15.57
CA THR A 486 -21.85 22.66 -16.35
C THR A 486 -20.72 21.82 -15.76
N ALA A 487 -21.13 20.67 -15.21
CA ALA A 487 -20.25 19.65 -14.69
C ALA A 487 -19.24 19.26 -15.77
N SER A 488 -17.95 19.41 -15.47
CA SER A 488 -16.91 18.80 -16.29
C SER A 488 -17.05 17.28 -16.21
N PRO A 489 -16.82 16.54 -17.31
CA PRO A 489 -16.95 15.10 -17.34
C PRO A 489 -15.91 14.46 -16.40
N SER A 490 -16.42 13.87 -15.32
CA SER A 490 -15.71 13.16 -14.25
C SER A 490 -14.86 12.01 -14.79
N ARG A 491 -13.62 11.89 -14.30
CA ARG A 491 -12.72 10.75 -14.53
C ARG A 491 -12.00 10.39 -13.24
N SER A 492 -11.88 9.10 -12.97
CA SER A 492 -11.15 8.59 -11.80
C SER A 492 -9.70 9.07 -11.83
N ILE A 493 -9.22 9.47 -10.65
CA ILE A 493 -7.90 10.11 -10.43
C ILE A 493 -6.74 9.13 -10.65
N LEU A 494 -7.03 7.82 -10.69
CA LEU A 494 -6.04 6.74 -10.75
C LEU A 494 -6.03 5.98 -12.09
N TYR A 495 -7.11 5.99 -12.88
CA TYR A 495 -7.16 5.47 -14.26
C TYR A 495 -8.44 5.94 -15.00
N ASN A 496 -8.53 5.70 -16.31
CA ASN A 496 -9.75 5.97 -17.08
C ASN A 496 -10.73 4.78 -16.93
N THR A 497 -11.96 5.01 -16.47
CA THR A 497 -13.10 4.06 -16.55
C THR A 497 -13.60 3.86 -18.00
N GLN A 498 -12.72 4.07 -18.98
CA GLN A 498 -13.07 3.92 -20.38
C GLN A 498 -11.90 3.32 -21.17
N LYS A 499 -11.94 2.00 -21.38
CA LYS A 499 -11.44 1.47 -22.64
C LYS A 499 -12.17 0.22 -23.12
N GLN A 500 -12.78 0.42 -24.29
CA GLN A 500 -12.98 -0.55 -25.37
C GLN A 500 -13.77 -1.81 -25.01
N ARG A 501 -15.09 -1.67 -25.16
CA ARG A 501 -16.04 -2.74 -25.50
C ARG A 501 -15.50 -3.56 -26.69
N SER A 502 -14.71 -4.58 -26.41
CA SER A 502 -14.36 -5.64 -27.34
C SER A 502 -15.25 -6.83 -26.99
N ARG A 503 -16.26 -7.07 -27.83
CA ARG A 503 -17.09 -8.28 -27.79
C ARG A 503 -16.19 -9.52 -27.78
N ALA A 504 -16.22 -10.29 -26.71
CA ALA A 504 -15.82 -11.70 -26.70
C ALA A 504 -17.07 -12.53 -26.42
N ASN A 505 -17.27 -13.56 -27.24
CA ASN A 505 -18.47 -14.37 -27.33
C ASN A 505 -18.88 -15.01 -26.01
N SER A 506 -20.19 -15.08 -25.77
CA SER A 506 -20.79 -15.78 -24.65
C SER A 506 -20.45 -17.27 -24.71
N CYS A 507 -19.88 -17.79 -23.62
CA CYS A 507 -19.91 -19.21 -23.31
C CYS A 507 -21.20 -19.49 -22.54
N LYS A 508 -21.92 -20.52 -23.01
CA LYS A 508 -23.11 -21.06 -22.37
C LYS A 508 -22.74 -21.61 -20.98
N LEU A 509 -23.48 -21.18 -19.95
CA LEU A 509 -23.49 -21.83 -18.65
C LEU A 509 -24.22 -23.17 -18.80
N GLU A 510 -23.52 -24.27 -18.52
CA GLU A 510 -24.17 -25.54 -18.21
C GLU A 510 -24.65 -25.47 -16.76
N GLU A 511 -25.95 -25.70 -16.59
CA GLU A 511 -26.62 -25.90 -15.32
C GLU A 511 -26.14 -27.21 -14.69
N ASP A 512 -25.21 -27.15 -13.75
CA ASP A 512 -25.12 -28.11 -12.64
C ASP A 512 -24.06 -27.62 -11.63
N ASN A 513 -24.44 -27.59 -10.34
CA ASN A 513 -23.67 -27.19 -9.13
C ASN A 513 -23.98 -25.83 -8.47
N VAL A 514 -25.20 -25.28 -8.59
CA VAL A 514 -25.57 -24.02 -7.91
C VAL A 514 -25.96 -24.23 -6.42
N GLU A 515 -26.31 -25.45 -6.00
CA GLU A 515 -26.66 -25.73 -4.60
C GLU A 515 -25.44 -25.86 -3.67
N GLN A 516 -24.25 -26.11 -4.20
CA GLN A 516 -23.02 -26.21 -3.40
C GLN A 516 -22.51 -24.82 -2.96
N MET A 517 -22.69 -23.78 -3.80
CA MET A 517 -22.27 -22.41 -3.50
C MET A 517 -23.08 -21.72 -2.39
N GLN A 518 -24.33 -22.15 -2.16
CA GLN A 518 -25.19 -21.58 -1.11
C GLN A 518 -24.87 -22.11 0.30
N PHE A 519 -24.25 -23.29 0.42
CA PHE A 519 -23.99 -23.89 1.73
C PHE A 519 -22.70 -23.39 2.39
N ASP A 520 -21.69 -22.99 1.62
CA ASP A 520 -20.40 -22.54 2.16
C ASP A 520 -20.42 -21.08 2.67
N TYR A 521 -21.36 -20.25 2.20
CA TYR A 521 -21.48 -18.86 2.65
C TYR A 521 -22.32 -18.66 3.92
N LEU A 522 -23.12 -19.65 4.35
CA LEU A 522 -24.10 -19.51 5.43
C LEU A 522 -23.77 -20.27 6.73
N LYS A 523 -22.63 -20.94 6.83
CA LYS A 523 -22.15 -21.59 8.06
C LYS A 523 -20.73 -21.20 8.45
N LEU A 524 -20.56 -19.98 8.96
CA LEU A 524 -19.38 -19.61 9.76
C LEU A 524 -19.83 -19.17 11.16
N LYS A 525 -19.99 -20.16 12.05
CA LYS A 525 -19.85 -19.93 13.50
C LYS A 525 -18.36 -19.73 13.81
N PRO A 526 -17.99 -18.80 14.72
CA PRO A 526 -16.60 -18.44 14.97
C PRO A 526 -15.97 -19.45 15.96
N GLN A 527 -15.77 -20.69 15.53
CA GLN A 527 -15.13 -21.70 16.37
C GLN A 527 -14.38 -22.68 15.50
N ASN A 528 -13.14 -22.32 15.19
CA ASN A 528 -11.95 -23.16 15.01
C ASN A 528 -10.86 -22.37 14.28
N CYS A 529 -10.36 -21.33 14.96
CA CYS A 529 -9.14 -20.63 14.57
C CYS A 529 -7.98 -21.38 15.23
N VAL A 530 -7.32 -22.27 14.49
CA VAL A 530 -6.10 -22.92 14.97
C VAL A 530 -4.98 -21.87 15.00
N ARG A 531 -4.84 -21.25 16.18
CA ARG A 531 -3.73 -20.42 16.67
C ARG A 531 -3.36 -19.19 15.83
N ARG A 532 -4.28 -18.21 15.80
CA ARG A 532 -3.87 -16.79 15.90
C ARG A 532 -3.13 -16.64 17.23
N LYS A 533 -1.88 -16.16 17.24
CA LYS A 533 -1.31 -15.61 18.47
C LYS A 533 -2.21 -14.45 18.85
N GLU A 534 -2.80 -14.54 20.04
CA GLU A 534 -3.65 -13.50 20.61
C GLU A 534 -2.88 -12.18 20.60
N SER A 535 -3.57 -11.08 20.21
CA SER A 535 -3.03 -9.73 20.33
C SER A 535 -2.56 -9.49 21.76
N LEU A 536 -1.39 -8.87 21.92
CA LEU A 536 -0.83 -8.47 23.21
C LEU A 536 -1.85 -7.71 24.09
N ARG A 537 -2.85 -7.07 23.48
CA ARG A 537 -3.97 -6.37 24.13
C ARG A 537 -4.80 -7.27 25.06
N THR A 538 -4.87 -8.59 24.82
CA THR A 538 -5.64 -9.54 25.64
C THR A 538 -4.78 -10.23 26.72
N THR A 539 -3.48 -10.39 26.47
CA THR A 539 -2.52 -10.99 27.42
C THR A 539 -1.95 -10.02 28.45
N MET A 540 -1.85 -8.72 28.13
CA MET A 540 -1.32 -7.70 29.05
C MET A 540 -2.22 -7.46 30.28
N PHE A 541 -3.51 -7.83 30.23
CA PHE A 541 -4.42 -7.72 31.37
C PHE A 541 -4.24 -8.83 32.44
N LYS A 542 -3.35 -9.82 32.23
CA LYS A 542 -3.28 -11.02 33.10
C LYS A 542 -1.91 -11.38 33.69
N ARG A 543 -0.86 -10.56 33.56
CA ARG A 543 0.44 -10.87 34.20
C ARG A 543 1.07 -9.67 34.88
N GLN A 544 0.54 -9.37 36.06
CA GLN A 544 1.28 -8.74 37.14
C GLN A 544 2.17 -9.81 37.83
N ASN A 545 3.42 -9.44 38.11
CA ASN A 545 4.43 -10.14 38.93
C ASN A 545 5.17 -11.33 38.28
N VAL A 546 6.49 -11.19 38.08
CA VAL A 546 7.56 -11.82 38.91
C VAL A 546 8.95 -11.38 38.39
N PHE A 547 9.84 -11.13 39.36
CA PHE A 547 11.18 -10.54 39.32
C PHE A 547 12.31 -11.53 38.94
N VAL A 548 13.32 -11.03 38.21
CA VAL A 548 14.81 -11.06 38.47
C VAL A 548 15.61 -12.38 38.53
N SER A 549 16.65 -12.51 37.66
CA SER A 549 18.11 -12.43 37.95
C SER A 549 19.07 -13.37 37.18
N ALA A 550 20.18 -12.75 36.71
CA ALA A 550 21.61 -13.11 36.92
C ALA A 550 22.45 -13.96 35.91
N LYS A 551 23.46 -13.24 35.36
CA LYS A 551 24.93 -13.46 35.32
C LYS A 551 25.63 -14.42 34.34
N LEU A 552 26.40 -13.78 33.43
CA LEU A 552 27.85 -13.91 33.12
C LEU A 552 28.48 -15.28 32.80
N GLN A 553 29.06 -15.41 31.60
CA GLN A 553 30.51 -15.71 31.43
C GLN A 553 30.99 -15.47 29.99
N THR A 554 32.20 -14.92 29.91
CA THR A 554 33.00 -14.53 28.75
C THR A 554 33.76 -15.71 28.13
N ASN A 555 33.99 -15.71 26.81
CA ASN A 555 35.33 -15.85 26.23
C ASN A 555 35.35 -15.65 24.71
N ASN A 556 36.39 -14.93 24.28
CA ASN A 556 36.74 -14.54 22.92
C ASN A 556 37.17 -15.73 22.06
N GLU A 557 36.90 -15.65 20.75
CA GLU A 557 37.92 -15.84 19.72
C GLU A 557 37.42 -15.30 18.38
N SER A 558 38.20 -14.37 17.84
CA SER A 558 37.92 -13.55 16.66
C SER A 558 38.40 -14.29 15.40
N GLN A 559 37.52 -14.52 14.44
CA GLN A 559 37.92 -14.70 13.04
C GLN A 559 36.97 -13.89 12.16
N SER A 560 37.54 -12.83 11.58
CA SER A 560 36.93 -11.95 10.60
C SER A 560 36.83 -12.69 9.26
N GLY A 561 35.67 -13.28 8.98
CA GLY A 561 35.27 -13.65 7.63
C GLY A 561 34.38 -12.54 7.09
N SER A 562 34.89 -11.69 6.20
CA SER A 562 34.04 -10.80 5.41
C SER A 562 33.03 -11.67 4.66
N LEU A 563 31.75 -11.51 4.99
CA LEU A 563 30.69 -12.43 4.58
C LEU A 563 30.41 -12.34 3.07
N GLU A 564 30.51 -13.49 2.38
CA GLU A 564 30.05 -13.72 0.99
C GLU A 564 28.53 -13.51 0.83
N ILE A 565 27.80 -13.26 1.94
CA ILE A 565 26.36 -13.00 2.00
C ILE A 565 25.96 -11.82 1.14
N SER A 566 26.72 -10.72 1.14
CA SER A 566 26.39 -9.54 0.34
C SER A 566 26.39 -9.86 -1.17
N GLU A 567 27.28 -10.73 -1.64
CA GLU A 567 27.32 -11.18 -3.04
C GLU A 567 26.15 -12.13 -3.35
N ILE A 568 25.85 -13.06 -2.43
CA ILE A 568 24.72 -13.98 -2.57
C ILE A 568 23.37 -13.24 -2.52
N LEU A 569 23.23 -12.23 -1.66
CA LEU A 569 22.04 -11.38 -1.58
C LEU A 569 21.84 -10.55 -2.85
N ASN A 570 22.93 -10.06 -3.46
CA ASN A 570 22.85 -9.37 -4.75
C ASN A 570 22.36 -10.32 -5.85
N GLN A 571 22.91 -11.53 -5.92
CA GLN A 571 22.45 -12.54 -6.87
C GLN A 571 20.97 -12.92 -6.64
N LEU A 572 20.56 -13.15 -5.39
CA LEU A 572 19.16 -13.43 -5.03
C LEU A 572 18.22 -12.26 -5.34
N THR A 573 18.67 -11.02 -5.18
CA THR A 573 17.89 -9.82 -5.53
C THR A 573 17.74 -9.69 -7.06
N CYS A 574 18.80 -10.00 -7.81
CA CYS A 574 18.75 -10.08 -9.28
C CYS A 574 17.81 -11.20 -9.74
N LEU A 575 17.82 -12.37 -9.10
CA LEU A 575 16.90 -13.47 -9.37
C LEU A 575 15.46 -13.02 -9.08
N THR A 576 15.18 -12.48 -7.89
CA THR A 576 13.87 -11.95 -7.47
C THR A 576 13.32 -10.91 -8.45
N SER A 577 14.18 -10.00 -8.93
CA SER A 577 13.78 -9.02 -9.95
C SER A 577 13.58 -9.63 -11.34
N SER A 578 14.31 -10.68 -11.72
CA SER A 578 14.09 -11.39 -12.98
C SER A 578 12.76 -12.18 -13.03
N PHE A 579 12.25 -12.69 -11.90
CA PHE A 579 10.89 -13.26 -11.82
C PHE A 579 9.82 -12.22 -12.20
N SER A 580 10.05 -10.93 -11.91
CA SER A 580 9.11 -9.87 -12.26
C SER A 580 9.12 -9.49 -13.75
N MET A 581 10.24 -9.74 -14.45
CA MET A 581 10.38 -9.41 -15.88
C MET A 581 9.86 -10.53 -16.79
N SER A 582 10.01 -11.80 -16.41
CA SER A 582 9.51 -12.93 -17.22
C SER A 582 7.99 -12.98 -17.33
N LEU A 583 7.27 -12.33 -16.41
CA LEU A 583 5.80 -12.27 -16.37
C LEU A 583 5.21 -11.03 -17.04
N GLN A 584 5.98 -9.96 -17.27
CA GLN A 584 5.49 -8.79 -18.02
C GLN A 584 5.41 -9.02 -19.54
N ALA A 585 6.06 -10.09 -20.04
CA ALA A 585 6.09 -10.45 -21.45
C ALA A 585 4.96 -11.42 -21.86
N LYS A 586 4.06 -11.78 -20.95
CA LYS A 586 2.82 -12.54 -21.18
C LYS A 586 1.64 -11.67 -20.78
#